data_AF-A0A7K3RW75-F1
#
_entry.id   AF-A0A7K3RW75-F1
#
_cell.length_a   1.000
_cell.length_b   1.000
_cell.length_c   1.000
_cell.angle_alpha   90.00
_cell.angle_beta   90.00
_cell.angle_gamma   90.00
#
_symmetry.space_group_name_H-M   'P 1'
#
loop_
_entity.id
_entity.type
_entity.pdbx_description
1 polymer ?
#
loop_
_entity_poly.entity_id
_entity_poly.type
_entity_poly.pdbx_seq_one_letter_code
_entity_poly.pdbx_strand_id
1 'polypeptide(L)' 'REAAPAPTSATGAADAGELFARAAAHGDDHTIKFADTALDVGDALALSAARRAIELNPPVF' A
#
# COMPACT_ATOMS: atom_id res chain seq x y z
N ARG A 1 -10.91 -5.93 19.86
CA ARG A 1 -10.49 -4.52 19.95
C ARG A 1 -10.40 -4.02 18.53
N GLU A 2 -11.24 -3.07 18.15
CA GLU A 2 -11.18 -2.43 16.85
C GLU A 2 -9.99 -1.46 16.87
N ALA A 3 -9.09 -1.57 15.89
CA ALA A 3 -7.94 -0.68 15.79
C ALA A 3 -8.43 0.68 15.29
N ALA A 4 -8.19 1.74 16.06
CA ALA A 4 -8.52 3.09 15.62
C ALA A 4 -7.66 3.46 14.38
N PRO A 5 -8.24 4.10 13.36
CA PRO A 5 -7.50 4.48 12.16
C PRO A 5 -6.38 5.48 12.52
N ALA A 6 -5.16 5.19 12.08
CA ALA A 6 -4.02 6.08 12.26
C ALA A 6 -4.14 7.31 11.33
N PRO A 7 -3.66 8.50 11.74
CA PRO A 7 -3.71 9.68 10.89
C PRO A 7 -2.87 9.48 9.63
N THR A 8 -3.50 9.57 8.46
CA THR A 8 -2.85 9.49 7.16
C THR A 8 -2.28 10.85 6.77
N SER A 9 -0.96 11.00 6.83
CA SER A 9 -0.27 12.17 6.27
C SER A 9 -0.41 12.15 4.74
N ALA A 10 -1.24 13.05 4.20
CA ALA A 10 -1.48 13.18 2.77
C ALA A 10 -0.20 13.61 2.03
N THR A 11 0.60 12.63 1.61
CA THR A 11 1.59 12.81 0.54
C THR A 11 0.84 12.55 -0.76
N GLY A 12 0.68 13.61 -1.57
CA GLY A 12 -0.17 13.61 -2.76
C GLY A 12 0.24 12.61 -3.84
N ALA A 13 -0.55 12.61 -4.93
CA ALA A 13 -0.59 11.71 -6.10
C ALA A 13 0.74 11.28 -6.78
N ALA A 14 1.90 11.74 -6.33
CA ALA A 14 3.23 11.31 -6.80
C ALA A 14 3.60 9.85 -6.42
N ASP A 15 2.69 9.12 -5.79
CA ASP A 15 2.92 7.84 -5.09
C ASP A 15 2.53 6.59 -5.89
N ALA A 16 1.49 6.66 -6.73
CA ALA A 16 0.83 5.47 -7.27
C ALA A 16 1.76 4.51 -8.05
N GLY A 17 2.56 5.04 -8.99
CA GLY A 17 3.49 4.21 -9.77
C GLY A 17 4.67 3.68 -8.95
N GLU A 18 5.18 4.48 -8.02
CA GLU A 18 6.24 4.07 -7.08
C GLU A 18 5.73 2.99 -6.12
N LEU A 19 4.48 3.11 -5.67
CA LEU A 19 3.81 2.17 -4.80
C LEU A 19 3.72 0.78 -5.44
N PHE A 20 3.27 0.71 -6.69
CA PHE A 20 3.20 -0.57 -7.40
C PHE A 20 4.60 -1.16 -7.63
N ALA A 21 5.59 -0.33 -7.99
CA ALA A 21 6.96 -0.79 -8.16
C ALA A 21 7.55 -1.36 -6.86
N ARG A 22 7.28 -0.73 -5.71
CA ARG A 22 7.67 -1.24 -4.39
C ARG A 22 6.97 -2.56 -4.07
N ALA A 23 5.67 -2.67 -4.35
CA ALA A 23 4.93 -3.91 -4.14
C ALA A 23 5.47 -5.04 -5.04
N ALA A 24 5.76 -4.76 -6.31
CA ALA A 24 6.35 -5.72 -7.24
C ALA A 24 7.75 -6.18 -6.77
N ALA A 25 8.58 -5.28 -6.27
CA ALA A 25 9.89 -5.61 -5.71
C ALA A 25 9.80 -6.43 -4.41
N HIS A 26 8.71 -6.31 -3.65
CA HIS A 26 8.47 -7.06 -2.42
C HIS A 26 8.26 -8.56 -2.70
N GLY A 27 7.64 -8.90 -3.84
CA GLY A 27 7.48 -10.27 -4.31
C GLY A 27 6.38 -11.08 -3.62
N ASP A 28 5.77 -10.56 -2.54
CA ASP A 28 4.61 -11.19 -1.91
C ASP A 28 3.33 -10.93 -2.73
N ASP A 29 2.70 -12.02 -3.15
CA ASP A 29 1.47 -12.03 -3.93
C ASP A 29 0.34 -11.21 -3.30
N HIS A 30 0.18 -11.29 -1.97
CA HIS A 30 -0.91 -10.59 -1.27
C HIS A 30 -0.65 -9.09 -1.22
N THR A 31 0.59 -8.69 -0.97
CA THR A 31 1.06 -7.30 -0.97
C THR A 31 0.87 -6.67 -2.35
N ILE A 32 1.23 -7.39 -3.43
CA ILE A 32 1.05 -6.94 -4.81
C ILE A 32 -0.43 -6.76 -5.15
N LYS A 33 -1.28 -7.77 -4.89
CA LYS A 33 -2.72 -7.71 -5.19
C LYS A 33 -3.43 -6.61 -4.41
N PHE A 34 -3.01 -6.37 -3.16
CA PHE A 34 -3.57 -5.31 -2.35
C PHE A 34 -3.18 -3.92 -2.85
N ALA A 35 -1.92 -3.73 -3.26
CA ALA A 35 -1.48 -2.48 -3.88
C ALA A 35 -2.22 -2.19 -5.19
N ASP A 36 -2.40 -3.21 -6.04
CA ASP A 36 -3.19 -3.11 -7.29
C ASP A 36 -4.63 -2.66 -7.02
N THR A 37 -5.30 -3.30 -6.05
CA THR A 37 -6.66 -2.94 -5.63
C THR A 37 -6.73 -1.50 -5.08
N ALA A 38 -5.73 -1.08 -4.30
CA ALA A 38 -5.68 0.27 -3.74
C ALA A 38 -5.50 1.34 -4.82
N LEU A 39 -4.78 1.02 -5.91
CA LEU A 39 -4.63 1.89 -7.06
C LEU A 39 -5.93 2.05 -7.84
N ASP A 40 -6.69 0.96 -8.00
CA ASP A 40 -8.02 1.00 -8.62
C ASP A 40 -9.00 1.86 -7.80
N VAL A 41 -8.92 1.82 -6.47
CA VAL A 41 -9.74 2.67 -5.59
C VAL A 41 -9.30 4.13 -5.65
N GLY A 42 -7.98 4.39 -5.67
CA GLY A 42 -7.38 5.69 -5.95
C GLY A 42 -7.50 6.76 -4.86
N ASP A 43 -8.14 6.45 -3.72
CA ASP A 43 -8.24 7.39 -2.60
C ASP A 43 -7.00 7.36 -1.67
N ALA A 44 -6.82 8.43 -0.90
CA ALA A 44 -5.65 8.59 -0.04
C ALA A 44 -5.55 7.53 1.07
N LEU A 45 -6.68 7.01 1.55
CA LEU A 45 -6.70 5.98 2.59
C LEU A 45 -6.27 4.63 2.01
N ALA A 46 -6.74 4.28 0.82
CA ALA A 46 -6.37 3.07 0.10
C ALA A 46 -4.85 3.05 -0.20
N LEU A 47 -4.31 4.15 -0.72
CA LEU A 47 -2.86 4.27 -0.98
C LEU A 47 -2.04 4.16 0.31
N SER A 48 -2.50 4.77 1.40
CA SER A 48 -1.84 4.67 2.71
C SER A 48 -1.90 3.25 3.28
N ALA A 49 -3.02 2.56 3.11
CA ALA A 49 -3.17 1.17 3.54
C ALA A 49 -2.21 0.26 2.76
N ALA A 50 -2.10 0.44 1.44
CA ALA A 50 -1.18 -0.34 0.61
C ALA A 50 0.29 -0.11 0.99
N ARG A 51 0.70 1.15 1.24
CA ARG A 51 2.03 1.45 1.81
C ARG A 51 2.25 0.72 3.14
N ARG A 52 1.25 0.73 4.01
CA ARG A 52 1.34 0.07 5.31
C ARG A 52 1.44 -1.46 5.17
N ALA A 53 0.76 -2.06 4.20
CA ALA A 53 0.86 -3.49 3.93
C ALA A 53 2.28 -3.89 3.48
N ILE A 54 2.91 -3.10 2.60
CA ILE A 54 4.31 -3.31 2.17
C ILE A 54 5.27 -3.28 3.36
N GLU A 55 5.05 -2.41 4.33
CA GLU A 55 5.88 -2.32 5.55
C GLU A 55 5.67 -3.48 6.53
N LEU A 56 4.45 -4.00 6.63
CA LEU A 56 4.08 -5.02 7.61
C LEU A 56 4.39 -6.44 7.15
N ASN A 57 4.31 -6.69 5.85
CA ASN A 57 4.52 -8.02 5.30
C ASN A 57 6.01 -8.27 5.03
N PRO A 58 6.52 -9.49 5.28
CA PRO A 58 7.90 -9.84 4.92
C PRO A 58 8.05 -10.01 3.40
N PRO A 59 9.11 -9.45 2.77
CA PRO A 59 9.43 -9.72 1.37
C PRO A 59 9.73 -11.19 1.11
N VAL A 60 9.53 -11.62 -0.14
CA VAL A 60 9.79 -13.00 -0.59
C VAL A 60 11.23 -13.20 -1.09
N PHE A 61 11.96 -12.12 -1.39
CA PHE A 61 13.32 -12.13 -1.93
C PHE A 61 14.32 -11.37 -1.08
#